data_AF-A0A3M8D1T6-F1
#
_entry.id   AF-A0A3M8D1T6-F1
#
_cell.length_a   1.000
_cell.length_b   1.000
_cell.length_c   1.000
_cell.angle_alpha   90.00
_cell.angle_beta   90.00
_cell.angle_gamma   90.00
#
_symmetry.space_group_name_H-M   'P 1'
#
loop_
_entity.id
_entity.type
_entity.pdbx_description
1 polymer ?
#
loop_
_entity_poly.entity_id
_entity_poly.type
_entity_poly.pdbx_seq_one_letter_code
_entity_poly.pdbx_strand_id
1 'polypeptide(L)'
;MWEKAVLGMAALRILSGSIEIVAALLILKVNQVEKALLINSGLAIVGPLILLSTTAIGLLGMADRLNMWKMVWIFAGITLIFVGVRK
;
A
#
# COMPACT_ATOMS: atom_id res chain seq x y z
N MET A 1 -4.52 19.47 -17.02
CA MET A 1 -5.27 18.22 -16.79
C MET A 1 -4.39 17.29 -15.97
N TRP A 2 -4.95 16.53 -15.03
CA TRP A 2 -4.18 15.61 -14.19
C TRP A 2 -3.69 14.39 -14.98
N GLU A 3 -2.49 13.90 -14.67
CA GLU A 3 -2.00 12.63 -15.23
C GLU A 3 -2.81 11.45 -14.70
N LYS A 4 -3.12 10.48 -15.58
CA LYS A 4 -3.90 9.30 -15.20
C LYS A 4 -3.24 8.48 -14.09
N ALA A 5 -1.90 8.38 -14.12
CA ALA A 5 -1.13 7.71 -13.08
C ALA A 5 -1.27 8.41 -11.73
N VAL A 6 -1.21 9.75 -11.70
CA VAL A 6 -1.40 10.55 -10.48
C VAL A 6 -2.81 10.37 -9.91
N LEU A 7 -3.84 10.39 -10.77
CA LEU A 7 -5.21 10.11 -10.34
C LEU A 7 -5.35 8.70 -9.76
N GLY A 8 -4.74 7.69 -10.37
CA GLY A 8 -4.72 6.31 -9.86
C GLY A 8 -4.03 6.18 -8.51
N MET A 9 -2.85 6.80 -8.34
CA MET A 9 -2.12 6.80 -7.06
C MET A 9 -2.93 7.48 -5.95
N ALA A 10 -3.55 8.63 -6.26
CA ALA A 10 -4.39 9.36 -5.32
C ALA A 10 -5.64 8.56 -4.94
N ALA A 11 -6.32 7.95 -5.91
CA ALA A 11 -7.51 7.12 -5.66
C ALA A 11 -7.20 5.92 -4.74
N LEU A 12 -6.08 5.22 -4.98
CA LEU A 12 -5.64 4.12 -4.10
C LEU A 12 -5.36 4.60 -2.68
N ARG A 13 -4.79 5.79 -2.51
CA ARG A 13 -4.53 6.37 -1.18
C ARG A 13 -5.81 6.74 -0.46
N ILE A 14 -6.77 7.34 -1.15
CA ILE A 14 -8.09 7.64 -0.58
C ILE A 14 -8.79 6.35 -0.15
N LEU A 15 -8.78 5.31 -1.00
CA LEU A 15 -9.35 4.00 -0.67
C LEU A 15 -8.68 3.39 0.57
N SER A 16 -7.35 3.29 0.58
CA SER A 16 -6.61 2.73 1.72
C SER A 16 -6.82 3.51 3.01
N GLY A 17 -6.77 4.84 2.94
CA GLY A 17 -7.01 5.70 4.10
C GLY A 17 -8.43 5.55 4.64
N SER A 18 -9.40 5.30 3.77
CA SER A 18 -10.78 5.03 4.18
C SER A 18 -10.89 3.69 4.94
N ILE A 19 -10.17 2.66 4.49
CA ILE A 19 -10.11 1.36 5.19
C ILE A 19 -9.49 1.52 6.58
N GLU A 20 -8.41 2.29 6.70
CA GLU A 20 -7.77 2.61 8.00
C GLU A 20 -8.74 3.34 8.94
N ILE A 21 -9.48 4.34 8.44
CA ILE A 21 -10.49 5.05 9.24
C ILE A 21 -11.58 4.09 9.73
N VAL A 22 -12.10 3.21 8.86
CA VAL A 22 -13.10 2.21 9.26
C VAL A 22 -12.55 1.27 10.34
N ALA A 23 -11.33 0.78 10.18
CA ALA A 23 -10.69 -0.07 11.17
C ALA A 23 -10.47 0.66 12.51
N ALA A 24 -10.06 1.92 12.49
CA ALA A 24 -9.94 2.75 13.68
C ALA A 24 -11.29 2.91 14.41
N LEU A 25 -12.37 3.16 13.66
CA LEU A 25 -13.72 3.23 14.22
C LEU A 25 -14.15 1.89 14.84
N LEU A 26 -13.82 0.75 14.22
CA LEU A 26 -14.08 -0.57 14.79
C LEU A 26 -13.26 -0.84 16.05
N ILE A 27 -11.99 -0.45 16.08
CA ILE A 27 -11.12 -0.55 17.26
C ILE A 27 -11.73 0.22 18.44
N LEU A 28 -12.14 1.47 18.20
CA LEU A 28 -12.80 2.30 19.21
C LEU A 28 -14.13 1.71 19.67
N LYS A 29 -14.95 1.19 18.74
CA LYS A 29 -16.25 0.58 19.06
C LYS A 29 -16.11 -0.66 19.93
N VAL A 30 -15.10 -1.48 19.67
CA VAL A 30 -14.91 -2.75 20.38
C VAL A 30 -14.26 -2.55 21.75
N ASN A 31 -13.42 -1.51 21.90
CA ASN A 31 -12.82 -1.08 23.16
C ASN A 31 -12.14 -2.22 23.97
N GLN A 32 -11.50 -3.16 23.26
CA GLN A 32 -10.78 -4.28 23.86
C GLN A 32 -9.47 -4.48 23.08
N VAL A 33 -8.35 -4.51 23.78
CA VAL A 33 -7.01 -4.56 23.17
C VAL A 33 -6.84 -5.81 22.30
N GLU A 34 -7.28 -6.97 22.77
CA GLU A 34 -7.16 -8.24 22.04
C GLU A 34 -7.90 -8.21 20.69
N LYS A 35 -9.14 -7.70 20.68
CA LYS A 35 -9.91 -7.56 19.45
C LYS A 35 -9.36 -6.45 18.53
N ALA A 36 -8.81 -5.38 19.11
CA ALA A 36 -8.12 -4.35 18.34
C ALA A 36 -6.88 -4.91 17.61
N LEU A 37 -6.12 -5.79 18.28
CA LEU A 37 -4.99 -6.50 17.66
C LEU A 37 -5.44 -7.41 16.51
N LEU A 38 -6.60 -8.06 16.62
CA LEU A 38 -7.16 -8.86 15.53
C LEU A 38 -7.51 -7.99 14.31
N ILE A 39 -8.16 -6.85 14.53
CA ILE A 39 -8.47 -5.89 13.45
C ILE A 39 -7.18 -5.40 12.79
N ASN A 40 -6.18 -5.02 13.59
CA ASN A 40 -4.90 -4.52 13.08
C ASN A 40 -4.09 -5.60 12.34
N SER A 41 -4.18 -6.86 12.79
CA SER A 41 -3.59 -7.99 12.09
C SER A 41 -4.21 -8.21 10.71
N GLY A 42 -5.52 -7.95 10.56
CA GLY A 42 -6.20 -7.93 9.26
C GLY A 42 -5.69 -6.81 8.35
N LEU A 43 -5.44 -5.62 8.90
CA LEU A 43 -4.87 -4.48 8.16
C LEU A 43 -3.42 -4.69 7.72
N ALA A 44 -2.67 -5.58 8.37
CA ALA A 44 -1.25 -5.80 8.09
C ALA A 44 -0.94 -6.15 6.63
N ILE A 45 -1.90 -6.71 5.90
CA ILE A 45 -1.77 -7.03 4.45
C ILE A 45 -2.19 -5.84 3.57
N VAL A 46 -3.12 -5.00 4.02
CA VAL A 46 -3.66 -3.87 3.25
C VAL A 46 -2.56 -2.86 2.93
N GLY A 47 -1.76 -2.49 3.92
CA GLY A 47 -0.67 -1.53 3.77
C GLY A 47 0.33 -1.93 2.66
N PRO A 48 0.95 -3.13 2.75
CA PRO A 48 1.83 -3.65 1.70
C PRO A 48 1.17 -3.71 0.32
N LEU A 49 -0.07 -4.20 0.20
CA LEU A 49 -0.75 -4.30 -1.10
C LEU A 49 -0.98 -2.93 -1.76
N ILE A 50 -1.40 -1.94 -0.98
CA ILE A 50 -1.62 -0.58 -1.48
C ILE A 50 -0.28 0.08 -1.87
N LEU A 51 0.77 -0.11 -1.06
CA LEU A 51 2.10 0.39 -1.38
C LEU A 51 2.60 -0.18 -2.71
N LEU A 52 2.54 -1.50 -2.89
CA LEU A 52 2.98 -2.15 -4.11
C LEU A 52 2.16 -1.68 -5.33
N SER A 53 0.84 -1.58 -5.18
CA SER A 53 -0.04 -1.14 -6.27
C SER A 53 0.21 0.31 -6.68
N THR A 54 0.35 1.23 -5.71
CA THR A 54 0.60 2.65 -6.00
C THR A 54 2.00 2.86 -6.59
N THR A 55 2.99 2.12 -6.10
CA THR A 55 4.34 2.12 -6.68
C THR A 55 4.31 1.58 -8.11
N ALA A 56 3.61 0.48 -8.40
CA ALA A 56 3.48 -0.03 -9.76
C ALA A 56 2.84 0.99 -10.72
N ILE A 57 1.78 1.69 -10.31
CA ILE A 57 1.16 2.76 -11.11
C ILE A 57 2.16 3.90 -11.36
N GLY A 58 2.88 4.33 -10.32
CA GLY A 58 3.89 5.39 -10.45
C GLY A 58 5.02 5.02 -11.41
N LEU A 59 5.52 3.78 -11.34
CA LEU A 59 6.56 3.28 -12.22
C LEU A 59 6.08 3.16 -13.67
N LEU A 60 4.87 2.66 -13.90
CA LEU A 60 4.27 2.60 -15.23
C LEU A 60 4.07 4.00 -15.82
N GLY A 61 3.69 4.99 -15.00
CA GLY A 61 3.61 6.38 -15.41
C GLY A 61 4.96 7.03 -15.72
N MET A 62 6.06 6.45 -15.24
CA MET A 62 7.43 6.93 -15.45
C MET A 62 8.26 6.00 -16.36
N ALA A 63 7.63 5.01 -17.01
CA ALA A 63 8.33 3.91 -17.69
C ALA A 63 9.35 4.41 -18.73
N ASP A 64 9.00 5.44 -19.50
CA ASP A 64 9.87 6.02 -20.54
C ASP A 64 11.10 6.76 -19.97
N ARG A 65 11.10 7.06 -18.67
CA ARG A 65 12.16 7.83 -17.98
C ARG A 65 13.01 6.96 -17.05
N LEU A 66 12.69 5.68 -16.91
CA LEU A 66 13.38 4.76 -16.02
C LEU A 66 14.51 4.04 -16.77
N ASN A 67 15.73 4.13 -16.23
CA ASN A 67 16.84 3.32 -16.72
C ASN A 67 16.75 1.90 -16.13
N MET A 68 17.37 0.94 -16.82
CA MET A 68 17.37 -0.48 -16.42
C MET A 68 17.93 -0.70 -15.01
N TRP A 69 18.93 0.10 -14.59
CA TRP A 69 19.56 -0.02 -13.28
C TRP A 69 18.63 0.35 -12.12
N LYS A 70 17.82 1.40 -12.28
CA LYS A 70 16.81 1.79 -11.28
C LYS A 70 15.75 0.69 -11.14
N MET A 71 15.35 0.05 -12.24
CA MET A 71 14.39 -1.05 -12.18
C MET A 71 14.90 -2.21 -11.31
N VAL A 72 16.18 -2.59 -11.40
CA VAL A 72 16.77 -3.64 -10.55
C VAL A 72 16.61 -3.32 -9.06
N TRP A 73 16.94 -2.10 -8.64
CA TRP A 73 16.79 -1.67 -7.24
C TRP A 73 15.34 -1.65 -6.77
N ILE A 74 14.43 -1.22 -7.64
CA ILE A 74 13.00 -1.20 -7.35
C ILE A 74 12.47 -2.62 -7.17
N PHE A 75 12.77 -3.53 -8.10
CA PHE A 75 12.37 -4.93 -7.97
C PHE A 75 12.97 -5.58 -6.73
N ALA A 76 14.25 -5.32 -6.42
CA ALA A 76 14.86 -5.79 -5.19
C ALA A 76 14.11 -5.32 -3.94
N GLY A 77 13.76 -4.02 -3.86
CA GLY A 77 12.97 -3.47 -2.75
C GLY A 77 11.59 -4.11 -2.63
N ILE A 78 10.89 -4.30 -3.76
CA ILE A 78 9.59 -4.99 -3.81
C ILE A 78 9.75 -6.43 -3.28
N THR A 79 10.76 -7.17 -3.76
CA THR A 79 11.03 -8.53 -3.30
C THR A 79 11.34 -8.57 -1.80
N LEU A 80 12.12 -7.63 -1.27
CA LEU A 80 12.41 -7.54 0.17
C LEU A 80 11.14 -7.29 1.00
N ILE A 81 10.22 -6.46 0.51
CA ILE A 81 8.91 -6.27 1.16
C ILE A 81 8.13 -7.59 1.17
N PHE A 82 8.06 -8.30 0.04
CA PHE A 82 7.39 -9.61 -0.01
C PHE A 82 8.04 -10.65 0.90
N VAL A 83 9.37 -10.68 0.99
CA VAL A 83 10.11 -11.56 1.91
C VAL A 83 9.82 -11.18 3.36
N GLY A 84 9.76 -9.89 3.70
CA GLY A 84 9.45 -9.46 5.06
C GLY A 84 7.98 -9.65 5.47
N VAL A 85 7.05 -9.63 4.51
CA VAL A 85 5.61 -9.87 4.75
C VAL A 85 5.29 -11.36 4.80
N ARG A 86 5.99 -12.19 4.03
CA ARG A 86 5.90 -13.65 4.19
C ARG A 86 6.61 -14.07 5.47
N LYS A 87 5.88 -14.77 6.35
CA LYS A 87 6.46 -15.53 7.47
C LYS A 87 7.58 -16.45 7.01
#